data_AF-A0A3S3U6Q7-F1
#
_entry.id   AF-A0A3S3U6Q7-F1
#
_cell.length_a   1.000
_cell.length_b   1.000
_cell.length_c   1.000
_cell.angle_alpha   90.00
_cell.angle_beta   90.00
_cell.angle_gamma   90.00
#
_symmetry.space_group_name_H-M   'P 1'
#
loop_
_entity.id
_entity.type
_entity.pdbx_description
1 polymer ?
#
loop_
_entity_poly.entity_id
_entity_poly.type
_entity_poly.pdbx_seq_one_letter_code
_entity_poly.pdbx_strand_id
1 'polypeptide(L)' 'MAYYSLEDAIARLPELLAKATEGEEVIITRLDEDLIQLVPAEPRPMTKEEIDWLRANRVTLSEPVDFTALVREMRDEGV' A
#
# COMPACT_ATOMS: atom_id res chain seq x y z
N MET A 1 3.68 -24.00 -7.04
CA MET A 1 3.48 -24.04 -5.59
C MET A 1 4.82 -24.12 -4.89
N ALA A 2 5.22 -23.05 -4.21
CA ALA A 2 6.45 -22.97 -3.45
C ALA A 2 6.16 -22.49 -2.02
N TYR A 3 6.78 -23.15 -1.03
CA TYR A 3 6.62 -22.86 0.39
C TYR A 3 7.84 -22.10 0.90
N TYR A 4 7.59 -21.01 1.63
CA TYR A 4 8.61 -20.18 2.23
C TYR A 4 8.31 -20.02 3.71
N SER A 5 9.33 -20.07 4.57
CA SER A 5 9.14 -19.73 5.97
C SER A 5 8.81 -18.25 6.13
N LEU A 6 8.24 -17.86 7.26
CA LEU A 6 8.06 -16.45 7.58
C LEU A 6 9.39 -15.68 7.55
N GLU A 7 10.48 -16.29 8.00
CA GLU A 7 11.83 -15.69 7.99
C GLU A 7 12.30 -15.43 6.56
N ASP A 8 12.14 -16.41 5.66
CA ASP A 8 12.43 -16.26 4.24
C ASP A 8 11.57 -15.17 3.60
N ALA A 9 10.30 -15.11 3.98
CA ALA A 9 9.36 -14.14 3.45
C ALA A 9 9.70 -12.71 3.88
N ILE A 10 10.12 -12.50 5.13
CA ILE A 10 10.57 -11.19 5.61
C ILE A 10 11.84 -10.77 4.86
N ALA A 11 12.79 -11.68 4.68
CA ALA A 11 14.06 -11.38 4.01
C ALA A 11 13.91 -11.08 2.52
N ARG A 12 12.91 -11.68 1.85
CA ARG A 12 12.79 -11.70 0.39
C ARG A 12 11.41 -11.27 -0.12
N LEU A 13 10.65 -10.52 0.67
CA LEU A 13 9.28 -10.12 0.34
C LEU A 13 9.14 -9.53 -1.07
N PRO A 14 10.03 -8.62 -1.55
CA PRO A 14 9.90 -8.06 -2.89
C PRO A 14 9.95 -9.10 -4.00
N GLU A 15 10.82 -10.12 -3.87
CA GLU A 15 10.95 -11.20 -4.84
C GLU A 15 9.72 -12.11 -4.82
N LEU A 16 9.18 -12.39 -3.63
CA LEU A 16 7.96 -13.20 -3.48
C LEU A 16 6.74 -12.50 -4.05
N LEU A 17 6.64 -11.17 -3.91
CA LEU A 17 5.58 -10.36 -4.53
C LEU A 17 5.67 -10.40 -6.06
N ALA A 18 6.88 -10.28 -6.62
CA ALA A 18 7.07 -10.39 -8.07
C ALA A 18 6.62 -11.77 -8.59
N LYS A 19 7.06 -12.84 -7.93
CA LYS A 19 6.64 -14.22 -8.25
C LYS A 19 5.14 -14.43 -8.17
N ALA A 20 4.51 -13.96 -7.09
CA ALA A 20 3.06 -14.03 -6.94
C ALA A 20 2.34 -13.27 -8.07
N THR A 21 2.85 -12.08 -8.44
CA THR A 21 2.31 -11.26 -9.53
C THR A 21 2.47 -11.92 -10.90
N GLU A 22 3.53 -12.68 -11.11
CA GLU A 22 3.76 -13.51 -12.30
C GLU A 22 2.84 -14.75 -12.37
N GLY A 23 2.04 -14.99 -11.33
CA GLY A 23 1.12 -16.12 -11.23
C GLY A 23 1.72 -17.36 -10.56
N GLU A 24 2.91 -17.26 -9.96
CA GLU A 24 3.46 -18.34 -9.15
C GLU A 24 2.72 -18.46 -7.82
N GLU A 25 2.29 -19.68 -7.48
CA GLU A 25 1.64 -19.94 -6.20
C GLU A 25 2.68 -19.95 -5.06
N VAL A 26 2.68 -18.86 -4.27
CA VAL A 26 3.57 -18.62 -3.12
C VAL A 26 2.81 -18.81 -1.82
N ILE A 27 3.31 -19.71 -0.96
CA ILE A 27 2.73 -19.99 0.36
C ILE A 27 3.76 -19.68 1.43
N ILE A 28 3.37 -18.87 2.41
CA ILE A 28 4.16 -18.61 3.61
C ILE A 28 3.72 -19.56 4.71
N THR A 29 4.68 -20.26 5.29
CA THR A 29 4.50 -21.11 6.46
C THR A 29 5.02 -20.40 7.70
N ARG A 30 4.31 -20.57 8.81
CA ARG A 30 4.68 -20.04 10.12
C ARG A 30 4.64 -21.21 11.08
N LEU A 31 5.73 -21.40 11.83
CA LEU A 31 5.80 -22.46 12.83
C LEU A 31 4.63 -22.24 13.80
N ASP A 32 3.77 -23.26 13.91
CA ASP A 32 2.57 -23.32 14.76
C ASP A 32 1.33 -22.54 14.29
N GLU A 33 1.30 -22.06 13.03
CA GLU A 33 0.15 -21.31 12.51
C GLU A 33 -0.28 -21.71 11.10
N ASP A 34 -1.47 -21.23 10.71
CA ASP A 34 -2.09 -21.51 9.41
C ASP A 34 -1.21 -21.07 8.24
N LEU A 35 -1.29 -21.84 7.15
CA LEU A 35 -0.64 -21.53 5.88
C LEU A 35 -1.28 -20.29 5.26
N ILE A 36 -0.46 -19.31 4.87
CA ILE A 36 -0.93 -18.09 4.21
C ILE A 36 -0.51 -18.12 2.75
N GLN A 37 -1.46 -17.89 1.84
CA GLN A 37 -1.19 -17.78 0.41
C GLN A 37 -1.07 -16.32 -0.01
N LEU A 38 -0.05 -15.99 -0.81
CA LEU A 38 0.02 -14.70 -1.50
C LEU A 38 -0.71 -14.81 -2.82
N VAL A 39 -1.74 -13.98 -2.99
CA VAL A 39 -2.50 -13.84 -4.23
C VAL A 39 -2.44 -12.38 -4.69
N PRO A 40 -2.14 -12.11 -5.97
CA PRO A 40 -2.29 -10.79 -6.54
C PRO A 40 -3.73 -10.32 -6.37
N ALA A 41 -3.89 -9.14 -5.80
CA ALA A 41 -5.18 -8.50 -5.72
C ALA A 41 -5.39 -7.61 -6.96
N GLU A 42 -6.54 -7.75 -7.60
CA GLU A 42 -6.96 -6.81 -8.63
C GLU A 42 -7.19 -5.42 -7.99
N PRO A 43 -6.79 -4.33 -8.66
CA PRO A 43 -7.12 -2.98 -8.20
C PRO A 43 -8.64 -2.87 -8.07
N ARG A 44 -9.12 -2.70 -6.84
CA ARG A 44 -10.56 -2.55 -6.64
C ARG A 44 -10.96 -1.13 -7.04
N PRO A 45 -11.93 -0.96 -7.97
CA PRO A 45 -12.48 0.36 -8.24
C PRO A 45 -13.11 0.92 -6.96
N MET A 46 -12.87 2.21 -6.69
CA MET A 46 -13.54 2.89 -5.57
C MET A 46 -15.05 2.87 -5.78
N THR A 47 -15.78 2.54 -4.73
CA THR A 47 -17.24 2.56 -4.79
C THR A 47 -17.75 3.99 -4.70
N LYS A 48 -19.01 4.18 -5.12
CA LYS A 48 -19.67 5.47 -5.00
C LYS A 48 -19.80 5.89 -3.54
N GLU A 49 -20.10 4.95 -2.65
CA GLU A 49 -20.22 5.16 -1.21
C GLU A 49 -18.90 5.64 -0.59
N GLU A 50 -17.76 5.11 -1.04
CA GLU A 50 -16.43 5.55 -0.59
C GLU A 50 -16.10 6.95 -1.07
N ILE A 51 -16.45 7.28 -2.31
CA ILE A 51 -16.28 8.64 -2.85
C ILE A 51 -17.17 9.63 -2.11
N ASP A 52 -18.42 9.25 -1.83
CA ASP A 52 -19.37 10.09 -1.11
C ASP A 52 -18.93 10.28 0.35
N TRP A 53 -18.37 9.25 0.99
CA TRP A 53 -17.72 9.37 2.30
C TRP A 53 -16.56 10.35 2.26
N LEU A 54 -15.66 10.26 1.28
CA LEU A 54 -14.54 11.20 1.16
C LEU A 54 -15.01 12.64 0.95
N ARG A 55 -16.07 12.85 0.15
CA ARG A 55 -16.63 14.20 -0.04
C ARG A 55 -17.21 14.79 1.23
N ALA A 56 -17.85 13.95 2.05
CA ALA A 56 -18.43 14.37 3.33
C ALA A 56 -17.37 14.60 4.42
N ASN A 57 -16.27 13.86 4.39
CA ASN A 57 -15.26 13.85 5.46
C ASN A 57 -13.96 14.57 5.09
N ARG A 58 -13.77 15.00 3.84
CA ARG A 58 -12.57 15.75 3.45
C ARG A 58 -12.47 17.03 4.25
N VAL A 59 -11.26 17.31 4.75
CA VAL A 59 -10.96 18.58 5.39
C VAL A 59 -11.01 19.68 4.33
N THR A 60 -11.84 20.69 4.56
CA THR A 60 -11.86 21.92 3.77
C THR A 60 -10.96 22.95 4.42
N LEU A 61 -10.13 23.62 3.63
CA LEU A 61 -9.34 24.73 4.13
C LEU A 61 -10.30 25.85 4.58
N SER A 62 -10.02 26.41 5.76
CA SER A 62 -10.76 27.56 6.28
C SER A 62 -10.49 28.84 5.48
N GLU A 63 -9.31 28.92 4.87
CA GLU A 63 -8.86 30.07 4.08
C GLU A 63 -8.16 29.60 2.80
N PRO A 64 -8.21 30.40 1.72
CA PRO A 64 -7.42 30.12 0.52
C PRO A 64 -5.93 30.15 0.84
N VAL A 65 -5.22 29.04 0.58
CA VAL A 65 -3.78 28.93 0.75
C VAL A 65 -3.11 28.94 -0.62
N ASP A 66 -2.14 29.84 -0.83
CA ASP A 66 -1.22 29.74 -1.96
C ASP A 66 -0.15 28.69 -1.66
N PHE A 67 -0.45 27.45 -2.03
CA PHE A 67 0.46 26.32 -1.87
C PHE A 67 1.79 26.53 -2.60
N THR A 68 1.80 27.31 -3.69
CA THR A 68 3.02 27.57 -4.46
C THR A 68 3.96 28.48 -3.67
N ALA A 69 3.42 29.53 -3.04
CA ALA A 69 4.18 30.39 -2.14
C ALA A 69 4.71 29.61 -0.93
N LEU A 70 3.87 28.80 -0.30
CA LEU A 70 4.24 27.99 0.88
C LEU A 70 5.36 26.99 0.58
N VAL A 71 5.27 26.25 -0.54
CA VAL A 71 6.32 25.30 -0.94
C VAL A 71 7.63 26.03 -1.27
N ARG A 72 7.57 27.25 -1.83
CA ARG A 72 8.77 28.05 -2.07
C ARG A 72 9.42 28.50 -0.76
N GLU A 73 8.64 28.97 0.21
CA GLU A 73 9.12 29.31 1.55
C GLU A 73 9.84 28.12 2.19
N MET A 74 9.21 26.94 2.25
CA MET A 74 9.82 25.73 2.81
C MET A 74 11.12 25.32 2.10
N ARG A 75 11.20 25.51 0.78
CA ARG A 75 12.40 25.20 -0.02
C ARG A 75 13.51 26.22 0.24
N ASP A 76 13.16 27.50 0.29
CA ASP A 76 14.10 28.61 0.37
C ASP A 76 14.60 28.80 1.83
N GLU A 77 13.84 28.35 2.84
CA GLU A 77 14.24 28.30 4.26
C GLU A 77 15.17 27.14 4.63
N GLY A 78 15.44 26.20 3.72
CA GLY A 78 16.47 25.16 3.83
C GLY A 78 16.81 24.65 5.24
N VAL A 79 16.07 23.66 5.74
CA VAL A 79 16.55 22.78 6.83
C VAL A 79 17.66 21.87 6.30
#